data_AF-A0A847HP73-F1
#
_entry.id   AF-A0A847HP73-F1
#
_cell.length_a   1.000
_cell.length_b   1.000
_cell.length_c   1.000
_cell.angle_alpha   90.00
_cell.angle_beta   90.00
_cell.angle_gamma   90.00
#
_symmetry.space_group_name_H-M   'P 1'
#
loop_
_entity.id
_entity.type
_entity.pdbx_description
1 polymer ?
#
loop_
_entity_poly.entity_id
_entity_poly.type
_entity_poly.pdbx_seq_one_letter_code
_entity_poly.pdbx_strand_id
1 'polypeptide(L)'
;MYCNKCGKEIPDNSNFCNWCGNALSATAQSSGETGVITGKDCTLADYHYISQLEQVVNAGNYENASREARRLRPEHDRRIVEATNQYSSYSLYGRKLHDLHVKKFNALENYLDAWRDQERSINRASARAAMARAQYVLSGTNEAIDALLTGAGSFASIAKAEEIEKRVQKNSYTHRVTSKYLLVDNHRLKTNEPLWVIEVAAGHAMVLHMGSGGSSSPISGWVSISDLEKRSTWRYDASLYPQSPGTVVYKKLPSPPVRVVIVDDSYYRWRFSMFSGWPHYRSHRSHRPTRHRSPPFSRPHKRPPRRR
;
A
#
# COMPACT_ATOMS: atom_id res chain seq x y z
N MET A 1 -1.57 -14.62 -42.17
CA MET A 1 -2.45 -15.43 -41.26
C MET A 1 -3.37 -14.53 -40.41
N TYR A 2 -4.51 -14.98 -39.86
CA TYR A 2 -5.39 -14.13 -39.01
C TYR A 2 -5.28 -14.46 -37.51
N CYS A 3 -5.38 -13.43 -36.66
CA CYS A 3 -5.43 -13.62 -35.21
C CYS A 3 -6.72 -14.32 -34.79
N ASN A 4 -6.61 -15.48 -34.16
CA ASN A 4 -7.69 -16.23 -33.53
C ASN A 4 -8.38 -15.49 -32.37
N LYS A 5 -7.82 -14.38 -31.86
CA LYS A 5 -8.41 -13.59 -30.78
C LYS A 5 -9.07 -12.29 -31.24
N CYS A 6 -8.48 -11.58 -32.20
CA CYS A 6 -8.99 -10.27 -32.64
C CYS A 6 -9.39 -10.20 -34.12
N GLY A 7 -9.24 -11.29 -34.88
CA GLY A 7 -9.64 -11.40 -36.29
C GLY A 7 -8.80 -10.57 -37.27
N LYS A 8 -7.79 -9.82 -36.82
CA LYS A 8 -6.93 -9.00 -37.68
C LYS A 8 -5.86 -9.83 -38.37
N GLU A 9 -5.51 -9.42 -39.58
CA GLU A 9 -4.45 -10.03 -40.38
C GLU A 9 -3.07 -9.76 -39.75
N ILE A 10 -2.23 -10.79 -39.73
CA ILE A 10 -0.89 -10.81 -39.17
C ILE A 10 0.09 -11.25 -40.27
N PRO A 11 1.22 -10.54 -40.43
CA PRO A 11 2.27 -10.93 -41.36
C PRO A 11 2.85 -12.30 -40.97
N ASP A 12 3.13 -13.14 -41.98
CA ASP A 12 3.42 -14.57 -41.81
C ASP A 12 4.70 -14.90 -40.98
N ASN A 13 5.50 -13.89 -40.62
CA ASN A 13 6.71 -14.02 -39.80
C ASN A 13 6.55 -13.51 -38.36
N SER A 14 5.33 -13.25 -37.89
CA SER A 14 5.10 -12.71 -36.53
C SER A 14 4.65 -13.80 -35.57
N ASN A 15 5.41 -13.99 -34.48
CA ASN A 15 5.05 -14.92 -33.40
C ASN A 15 3.89 -14.41 -32.51
N PHE A 16 3.55 -13.13 -32.63
CA PHE A 16 2.51 -12.47 -31.84
C PHE A 16 1.66 -11.56 -32.73
N CYS A 17 0.40 -11.38 -32.35
CA CYS A 17 -0.46 -10.40 -33.00
C CYS A 17 -0.06 -8.98 -32.58
N ASN A 18 0.42 -8.16 -33.51
CA ASN A 18 0.80 -6.76 -33.26
C ASN A 18 -0.34 -5.88 -32.74
N TRP A 19 -1.60 -6.32 -32.86
CA TRP A 19 -2.77 -5.55 -32.44
C TRP A 19 -3.27 -5.89 -31.04
N CYS A 20 -3.20 -7.14 -30.62
CA CYS A 20 -3.75 -7.59 -29.34
C CYS A 20 -2.75 -8.31 -28.44
N GLY A 21 -1.50 -8.49 -28.91
CA GLY A 21 -0.43 -9.15 -28.17
C GLY A 21 -0.58 -10.66 -28.02
N ASN A 22 -1.59 -11.28 -28.64
CA ASN A 22 -1.81 -12.72 -28.50
C ASN A 22 -0.74 -13.52 -29.26
N ALA A 23 -0.13 -14.50 -28.58
CA ALA A 23 0.82 -15.42 -29.20
C ALA A 23 0.10 -16.32 -30.23
N LEU A 24 0.68 -16.46 -31.42
CA LEU A 24 0.18 -17.39 -32.41
C LEU A 24 0.74 -18.77 -32.06
N SER A 25 -0.15 -19.69 -31.70
CA SER A 25 0.20 -21.04 -31.27
C SER A 25 0.90 -21.80 -32.40
N ALA A 26 2.23 -21.84 -32.38
CA ALA A 26 2.97 -22.90 -33.04
C ALA A 26 2.66 -24.20 -32.29
N THR A 27 2.14 -25.17 -33.02
CA THR A 27 1.87 -26.54 -32.57
C THR A 27 3.15 -27.20 -32.08
N ALA A 28 3.42 -27.12 -30.77
CA ALA A 28 4.40 -27.97 -30.10
C ALA A 28 3.69 -29.27 -29.70
N GLN A 29 4.06 -30.36 -30.38
CA GLN A 29 3.68 -31.72 -30.02
C GLN A 29 4.14 -32.05 -28.60
N SER A 30 3.31 -32.82 -27.91
CA SER A 30 3.57 -33.38 -26.60
C SER A 30 4.73 -34.38 -26.65
N SER A 31 5.77 -34.16 -25.85
CA SER A 31 6.58 -35.25 -25.30
C SER A 31 6.93 -34.90 -23.86
N GLY A 32 6.41 -35.72 -22.95
CA GLY A 32 6.84 -35.74 -21.57
C GLY A 32 8.27 -36.22 -21.54
N GLU A 33 9.18 -35.34 -21.15
CA GLU A 33 10.52 -35.71 -20.73
C GLU A 33 10.95 -34.68 -19.70
N THR A 34 11.27 -35.17 -18.51
CA THR A 34 11.87 -34.43 -17.40
C THR A 34 13.23 -33.90 -17.83
N GLY A 35 13.22 -32.78 -18.56
CA GLY A 35 14.40 -31.98 -18.81
C GLY A 35 14.82 -31.32 -17.50
N VAL A 36 15.89 -31.84 -16.89
CA VAL A 36 16.68 -31.09 -15.91
C VAL A 36 17.27 -29.90 -16.67
N ILE A 37 16.53 -28.78 -16.67
CA ILE A 37 17.01 -27.50 -17.18
C ILE A 37 18.06 -27.03 -16.17
N THR A 38 19.34 -27.15 -16.53
CA THR A 38 20.48 -26.52 -15.84
C THR A 38 20.50 -25.00 -16.08
N GLY A 39 19.33 -24.37 -16.04
CA GLY A 39 19.17 -22.92 -16.03
C GLY A 39 19.34 -22.45 -14.59
N LYS A 40 20.15 -21.41 -14.38
CA LYS A 40 20.26 -20.77 -13.07
C LYS A 40 18.90 -20.16 -12.74
N ASP A 41 18.10 -20.86 -11.96
CA ASP A 41 16.85 -20.34 -11.44
C ASP A 41 17.10 -19.15 -10.50
N CYS A 42 16.13 -18.24 -10.42
CA CYS A 42 16.25 -17.12 -9.52
C CYS A 42 16.20 -17.59 -8.06
N THR A 43 17.02 -16.99 -7.21
CA THR A 43 17.10 -17.34 -5.79
C THR A 43 16.73 -16.15 -4.91
N LEU A 44 16.33 -16.41 -3.67
CA LEU A 44 16.08 -15.37 -2.66
C LEU A 44 17.29 -14.45 -2.44
N ALA A 45 18.51 -14.99 -2.58
CA ALA A 45 19.73 -14.21 -2.43
C ALA A 45 19.83 -13.08 -3.47
N ASP A 46 19.29 -13.31 -4.68
CA ASP A 46 19.28 -12.31 -5.74
C ASP A 46 18.42 -11.07 -5.41
N TYR A 47 17.54 -11.17 -4.40
CA TYR A 47 16.63 -10.09 -3.99
C TYR A 47 16.90 -9.58 -2.58
N HIS A 48 18.08 -9.88 -2.03
CA HIS A 48 18.45 -9.47 -0.68
C HIS A 48 18.39 -7.94 -0.48
N TYR A 49 18.71 -7.14 -1.52
CA TYR A 49 18.58 -5.69 -1.48
C TYR A 49 17.15 -5.20 -1.21
N ILE A 50 16.12 -5.93 -1.64
CA ILE A 50 14.71 -5.58 -1.37
C ILE A 50 14.39 -5.75 0.12
N SER A 51 14.94 -6.82 0.72
CA SER A 51 14.79 -7.07 2.16
C SER A 51 15.54 -6.03 2.98
N GLN A 52 16.73 -5.59 2.54
CA GLN A 52 17.44 -4.47 3.15
C GLN A 52 16.62 -3.19 3.11
N LEU A 53 16.04 -2.85 1.95
CA LEU A 53 15.21 -1.66 1.80
C LEU A 53 14.00 -1.68 2.74
N GLU A 54 13.29 -2.81 2.81
CA GLU A 54 12.15 -2.99 3.71
C GLU A 54 12.54 -2.81 5.19
N GLN A 55 13.69 -3.35 5.61
CA GLN A 55 14.20 -3.17 6.98
C GLN A 55 14.45 -1.70 7.30
N VAL A 56 15.08 -0.95 6.39
CA VAL A 56 15.36 0.47 6.61
C VAL A 56 14.07 1.30 6.61
N VAL A 57 13.10 0.96 5.76
CA VAL A 57 11.77 1.60 5.76
C VAL A 57 11.06 1.36 7.12
N ASN A 58 11.11 0.13 7.63
CA ASN A 58 10.52 -0.23 8.93
C ASN A 58 11.24 0.41 10.13
N ALA A 59 12.50 0.81 9.99
CA ALA A 59 13.25 1.50 11.04
C ALA A 59 12.74 2.93 11.33
N GLY A 60 11.87 3.49 10.48
CA GLY A 60 11.12 4.71 10.80
C GLY A 60 11.84 6.04 10.54
N ASN A 61 12.97 6.04 9.82
CA ASN A 61 13.67 7.28 9.42
C ASN A 61 13.66 7.47 7.90
N TYR A 62 12.91 8.47 7.42
CA TYR A 62 12.75 8.78 5.99
C TYR A 62 14.08 9.11 5.30
N GLU A 63 14.93 9.95 5.89
CA GLU A 63 16.17 10.40 5.25
C GLU A 63 17.13 9.24 5.00
N ASN A 64 17.23 8.34 5.98
CA ASN A 64 18.02 7.12 5.86
C ASN A 64 17.42 6.17 4.82
N ALA A 65 16.10 5.94 4.88
CA ALA A 65 15.40 5.06 3.93
C ALA A 65 15.49 5.58 2.49
N SER A 66 15.33 6.89 2.28
CA SER A 66 15.46 7.52 0.97
C SER A 66 16.88 7.43 0.41
N ARG A 67 17.89 7.59 1.28
CA ARG A 67 19.30 7.44 0.88
C ARG A 67 19.62 6.00 0.46
N GLU A 68 19.20 5.02 1.26
CA GLU A 68 19.40 3.61 0.94
C GLU A 68 18.62 3.19 -0.32
N ALA A 69 17.38 3.65 -0.50
CA ALA A 69 16.61 3.39 -1.73
C ALA A 69 17.35 3.84 -2.99
N ARG A 70 17.97 5.04 -2.97
CA ARG A 70 18.79 5.53 -4.09
C ARG A 70 20.01 4.66 -4.35
N ARG A 71 20.61 4.07 -3.31
CA ARG A 71 21.76 3.16 -3.43
C ARG A 71 21.36 1.82 -4.03
N LEU A 72 20.19 1.30 -3.64
CA LEU A 72 19.73 -0.04 -4.02
C LEU A 72 18.96 -0.06 -5.35
N ARG A 73 18.43 1.07 -5.81
CA ARG A 73 17.70 1.16 -7.10
C ARG A 73 18.54 0.73 -8.32
N PRO A 74 19.81 1.13 -8.49
CA PRO A 74 20.64 0.62 -9.58
C PRO A 74 20.85 -0.90 -9.54
N GLU A 75 20.93 -1.48 -8.34
CA GLU A 75 21.04 -2.93 -8.16
C GLU A 75 19.75 -3.64 -8.59
N HIS A 76 18.59 -3.06 -8.25
CA HIS A 76 17.28 -3.51 -8.72
C HIS A 76 17.17 -3.46 -10.25
N ASP A 77 17.51 -2.33 -10.86
CA ASP A 77 17.44 -2.12 -12.31
C ASP A 77 18.34 -3.13 -13.05
N ARG A 78 19.57 -3.34 -12.55
CA ARG A 78 20.48 -4.37 -13.07
C ARG A 78 19.84 -5.76 -12.99
N ARG A 79 19.23 -6.11 -11.86
CA ARG A 79 18.60 -7.42 -11.67
C ARG A 79 17.40 -7.62 -12.60
N ILE A 80 16.60 -6.59 -12.88
CA ILE A 80 15.51 -6.65 -13.87
C ILE A 80 16.05 -6.96 -15.26
N VAL A 81 17.12 -6.28 -15.69
CA VAL A 81 17.73 -6.52 -17.01
C VAL A 81 18.26 -7.95 -17.10
N GLU A 82 18.99 -8.42 -16.09
CA GLU A 82 19.49 -9.79 -16.01
C GLU A 82 18.36 -10.83 -16.03
N ALA A 83 17.29 -10.57 -15.26
CA ALA A 83 16.11 -11.44 -15.20
C ALA A 83 15.40 -11.49 -16.55
N THR A 84 15.26 -10.36 -17.24
CA THR A 84 14.53 -10.26 -18.52
C THR A 84 15.22 -11.10 -19.60
N ASN A 85 16.56 -11.07 -19.65
CA ASN A 85 17.34 -11.86 -20.60
C ASN A 85 17.23 -13.38 -20.34
N GLN A 86 16.95 -13.78 -19.10
CA GLN A 86 16.87 -15.19 -18.68
C GLN A 86 15.43 -15.61 -18.33
N TYR A 87 14.43 -14.76 -18.57
CA TYR A 87 13.09 -14.97 -18.02
C TYR A 87 12.45 -16.23 -18.58
N SER A 88 12.69 -16.51 -19.87
CA SER A 88 12.20 -17.72 -20.54
C SER A 88 12.85 -19.00 -20.05
N SER A 89 14.06 -18.95 -19.48
CA SER A 89 14.75 -20.11 -18.93
C SER A 89 14.42 -20.39 -17.46
N TYR A 90 13.86 -19.42 -16.73
CA TYR A 90 13.41 -19.62 -15.35
C TYR A 90 12.23 -20.58 -15.27
N SER A 91 12.25 -21.41 -14.22
CA SER A 91 11.10 -22.21 -13.82
C SER A 91 9.88 -21.33 -13.48
N LEU A 92 8.69 -21.92 -13.50
CA LEU A 92 7.44 -21.22 -13.13
C LEU A 92 7.55 -20.57 -11.75
N TYR A 93 8.15 -21.30 -10.80
CA TYR A 93 8.47 -20.81 -9.46
C TYR A 93 9.42 -19.60 -9.50
N GLY A 94 10.53 -19.70 -10.24
CA GLY A 94 11.51 -18.62 -10.37
C GLY A 94 10.92 -17.35 -10.99
N ARG A 95 10.10 -17.49 -12.04
CA ARG A 95 9.39 -16.35 -12.63
C ARG A 95 8.44 -15.71 -11.62
N LYS A 96 7.69 -16.52 -10.89
CA LYS A 96 6.73 -16.02 -9.91
C LYS A 96 7.41 -15.28 -8.74
N LEU A 97 8.51 -15.84 -8.25
CA LEU A 97 9.32 -15.23 -7.20
C LEU A 97 9.89 -13.89 -7.67
N HIS A 98 10.41 -13.83 -8.90
CA HIS A 98 10.88 -12.57 -9.51
C HIS A 98 9.78 -11.52 -9.56
N ASP A 99 8.62 -11.86 -10.13
CA ASP A 99 7.50 -10.93 -10.31
C ASP A 99 7.02 -10.36 -8.95
N LEU A 100 6.92 -11.21 -7.93
CA LEU A 100 6.54 -10.79 -6.57
C LEU A 100 7.58 -9.85 -5.96
N HIS A 101 8.86 -10.12 -6.13
CA HIS A 101 9.92 -9.23 -5.65
C HIS A 101 9.94 -7.88 -6.37
N VAL A 102 9.70 -7.85 -7.68
CA VAL A 102 9.53 -6.60 -8.43
C VAL A 102 8.33 -5.81 -7.90
N LYS A 103 7.19 -6.47 -7.64
CA LYS A 103 6.03 -5.83 -7.02
C LYS A 103 6.32 -5.30 -5.62
N LYS A 104 7.08 -6.05 -4.81
CA LYS A 104 7.52 -5.65 -3.47
C LYS A 104 8.36 -4.38 -3.52
N PHE A 105 9.34 -4.31 -4.43
CA PHE A 105 10.16 -3.12 -4.63
C PHE A 105 9.32 -1.91 -5.04
N ASN A 106 8.41 -2.08 -6.01
CA ASN A 106 7.50 -1.01 -6.43
C ASN A 106 6.58 -0.53 -5.29
N ALA A 107 6.11 -1.44 -4.42
CA ALA A 107 5.32 -1.07 -3.24
C ALA A 107 6.13 -0.23 -2.24
N LEU A 108 7.41 -0.58 -2.02
CA LEU A 108 8.33 0.18 -1.16
C LEU A 108 8.63 1.58 -1.72
N GLU A 109 8.87 1.68 -3.03
CA GLU A 109 9.08 2.98 -3.70
C GLU A 109 7.82 3.86 -3.61
N ASN A 110 6.64 3.30 -3.87
CA ASN A 110 5.37 4.01 -3.70
C ASN A 110 5.16 4.50 -2.25
N TYR A 111 5.58 3.69 -1.27
CA TYR A 111 5.53 4.09 0.14
C TYR A 111 6.49 5.25 0.43
N LEU A 112 7.72 5.20 -0.08
CA LEU A 112 8.71 6.27 0.09
C LEU A 112 8.30 7.58 -0.58
N ASP A 113 7.72 7.52 -1.78
CA ASP A 113 7.17 8.69 -2.46
C ASP A 113 6.02 9.30 -1.66
N ALA A 114 5.10 8.47 -1.14
CA ALA A 114 4.02 8.94 -0.29
C ALA A 114 4.54 9.52 1.04
N TRP A 115 5.60 8.96 1.63
CA TRP A 115 6.24 9.51 2.83
C TRP A 115 6.89 10.87 2.56
N ARG A 116 7.61 11.01 1.44
CA ARG A 116 8.16 12.30 1.00
C ARG A 116 7.06 13.37 0.93
N ASP A 117 5.94 13.01 0.32
CA ASP A 117 4.82 13.92 0.10
C ASP A 117 4.12 14.22 1.44
N GLN A 118 4.09 13.31 2.40
CA GLN A 118 3.59 13.59 3.76
C GLN A 118 4.43 14.67 4.45
N GLU A 119 5.76 14.67 4.29
CA GLU A 119 6.64 15.65 4.92
C GLU A 119 6.57 17.02 4.24
N ARG A 120 6.50 17.03 2.90
CA ARG A 120 6.68 18.24 2.09
C ARG A 120 5.38 18.87 1.57
N SER A 121 4.32 18.09 1.39
CA SER A 121 3.10 18.57 0.75
C SER A 121 2.13 19.23 1.74
N ILE A 122 1.26 20.07 1.19
CA ILE A 122 0.10 20.64 1.89
C ILE A 122 -0.95 19.55 2.15
N ASN A 123 -1.03 18.53 1.29
CA ASN A 123 -2.04 17.46 1.33
C ASN A 123 -1.56 16.24 2.13
N ARG A 124 -1.13 16.47 3.37
CA ARG A 124 -0.57 15.41 4.24
C ARG A 124 -1.53 14.25 4.49
N ALA A 125 -2.83 14.52 4.56
CA ALA A 125 -3.86 13.50 4.69
C ALA A 125 -3.86 12.51 3.52
N SER A 126 -3.83 13.01 2.28
CA SER A 126 -3.79 12.18 1.07
C SER A 126 -2.51 11.34 1.01
N ALA A 127 -1.37 11.95 1.34
CA ALA A 127 -0.08 11.27 1.39
C ALA A 127 -0.07 10.12 2.42
N ARG A 128 -0.62 10.35 3.62
CA ARG A 128 -0.80 9.29 4.64
C ARG A 128 -1.72 8.17 4.17
N ALA A 129 -2.78 8.51 3.45
CA ALA A 129 -3.68 7.50 2.88
C ALA A 129 -2.98 6.67 1.79
N ALA A 130 -2.16 7.30 0.95
CA ALA A 130 -1.32 6.62 -0.02
C ALA A 130 -0.27 5.70 0.64
N MET A 131 0.36 6.13 1.73
CA MET A 131 1.26 5.28 2.53
C MET A 131 0.54 4.04 3.07
N ALA A 132 -0.65 4.21 3.67
CA ALA A 132 -1.45 3.09 4.17
C ALA A 132 -1.79 2.08 3.06
N ARG A 133 -2.15 2.57 1.87
CA ARG A 133 -2.41 1.73 0.70
C ARG A 133 -1.15 0.99 0.23
N ALA A 134 -0.02 1.68 0.12
CA ALA A 134 1.25 1.07 -0.28
C ALA A 134 1.68 -0.02 0.70
N GLN A 135 1.48 0.21 2.01
CA GLN A 135 1.74 -0.77 3.05
C GLN A 135 0.82 -1.99 2.95
N TYR A 136 -0.46 -1.81 2.63
CA TYR A 136 -1.37 -2.93 2.37
C TYR A 136 -0.89 -3.80 1.20
N VAL A 137 -0.47 -3.17 0.09
CA VAL A 137 0.07 -3.89 -1.07
C VAL A 137 1.35 -4.64 -0.70
N LEU A 138 2.25 -4.01 0.06
CA LEU A 138 3.47 -4.62 0.56
C LEU A 138 3.17 -5.86 1.43
N SER A 139 2.26 -5.74 2.39
CA SER A 139 1.85 -6.85 3.25
C SER A 139 1.28 -8.02 2.47
N GLY A 140 0.39 -7.74 1.51
CA GLY A 140 -0.19 -8.79 0.67
C GLY A 140 0.84 -9.43 -0.28
N THR A 141 1.85 -8.67 -0.72
CA THR A 141 2.95 -9.21 -1.52
C THR A 141 3.84 -10.12 -0.68
N ASN A 142 4.13 -9.75 0.57
CA ASN A 142 4.86 -10.61 1.51
C ASN A 142 4.09 -11.91 1.79
N GLU A 143 2.76 -11.85 2.00
CA GLU A 143 1.92 -13.03 2.17
C GLU A 143 1.98 -13.97 0.95
N ALA A 144 2.00 -13.41 -0.27
CA ALA A 144 2.14 -14.19 -1.50
C ALA A 144 3.54 -14.83 -1.63
N ILE A 145 4.60 -14.12 -1.26
CA ILE A 145 5.97 -14.67 -1.21
C ILE A 145 6.03 -15.81 -0.19
N ASP A 146 5.52 -15.61 1.02
CA ASP A 146 5.52 -16.64 2.07
C ASP A 146 4.74 -17.88 1.66
N ALA A 147 3.58 -17.71 1.00
CA ALA A 147 2.81 -18.82 0.46
C ALA A 147 3.60 -19.62 -0.59
N LEU A 148 4.33 -18.92 -1.47
CA LEU A 148 5.17 -19.51 -2.51
C LEU A 148 6.35 -20.29 -1.90
N LEU A 149 7.03 -19.71 -0.90
CA LEU A 149 8.16 -20.32 -0.21
C LEU A 149 7.75 -21.54 0.62
N THR A 150 6.65 -21.44 1.37
CA THR A 150 6.16 -22.50 2.26
C THR A 150 5.74 -23.74 1.48
N GLY A 151 5.15 -23.57 0.31
CA GLY A 151 4.75 -24.69 -0.55
C GLY A 151 5.80 -25.14 -1.55
N ALA A 152 7.05 -24.68 -1.40
CA ALA A 152 8.23 -25.05 -2.20
C ALA A 152 8.00 -24.98 -3.73
N GLY A 153 7.19 -24.03 -4.19
CA GLY A 153 6.88 -23.87 -5.62
C GLY A 153 5.96 -24.93 -6.22
N SER A 154 5.24 -25.71 -5.40
CA SER A 154 4.15 -26.55 -5.87
C SER A 154 3.08 -25.74 -6.63
N PHE A 155 2.40 -26.37 -7.59
CA PHE A 155 1.31 -25.72 -8.34
C PHE A 155 0.24 -25.11 -7.43
N ALA A 156 -0.07 -25.76 -6.29
CA ALA A 156 -1.00 -25.26 -5.30
C ALA A 156 -0.50 -23.95 -4.63
N SER A 157 0.79 -23.87 -4.29
CA SER A 157 1.37 -22.66 -3.71
C SER A 157 1.43 -21.49 -4.69
N ILE A 158 1.70 -21.76 -5.97
CA ILE A 158 1.70 -20.75 -7.02
C ILE A 158 0.28 -20.22 -7.24
N ALA A 159 -0.72 -21.11 -7.30
CA ALA A 159 -2.12 -20.71 -7.41
C ALA A 159 -2.58 -19.87 -6.20
N LYS A 160 -2.17 -20.25 -4.97
CA LYS A 160 -2.46 -19.47 -3.76
C LYS A 160 -1.81 -18.09 -3.79
N ALA A 161 -0.55 -17.99 -4.20
CA ALA A 161 0.13 -16.71 -4.36
C ALA A 161 -0.58 -15.81 -5.39
N GLU A 162 -1.03 -16.38 -6.51
CA GLU A 162 -1.82 -15.67 -7.52
C GLU A 162 -3.18 -15.19 -7.00
N GLU A 163 -3.86 -15.99 -6.20
CA GLU A 163 -5.12 -15.62 -5.56
C GLU A 163 -4.92 -14.42 -4.63
N ILE A 164 -3.88 -14.47 -3.78
CA ILE A 164 -3.52 -13.37 -2.89
C ILE A 164 -3.23 -12.09 -3.70
N GLU A 165 -2.44 -12.19 -4.77
CA GLU A 165 -2.14 -11.02 -5.62
C GLU A 165 -3.38 -10.45 -6.29
N LYS A 166 -4.27 -11.29 -6.83
CA LYS A 166 -5.54 -10.85 -7.43
C LYS A 166 -6.40 -10.14 -6.40
N ARG A 167 -6.47 -10.67 -5.18
CA ARG A 167 -7.19 -10.06 -4.05
C ARG A 167 -6.60 -8.70 -3.69
N VAL A 168 -5.28 -8.61 -3.53
CA VAL A 168 -4.56 -7.38 -3.18
C VAL A 168 -4.76 -6.32 -4.27
N GLN A 169 -4.58 -6.70 -5.53
CA GLN A 169 -4.77 -5.81 -6.67
C GLN A 169 -6.19 -5.25 -6.70
N LYS A 170 -7.20 -6.13 -6.61
CA LYS A 170 -8.62 -5.74 -6.61
C LYS A 170 -8.97 -4.84 -5.42
N ASN A 171 -8.50 -5.16 -4.20
CA ASN A 171 -8.82 -4.35 -3.03
C ASN A 171 -8.08 -3.00 -3.04
N SER A 172 -6.88 -2.93 -3.62
CA SER A 172 -6.09 -1.68 -3.68
C SER A 172 -6.64 -0.60 -4.63
N TYR A 173 -7.69 -0.90 -5.40
CA TYR A 173 -8.29 0.07 -6.31
C TYR A 173 -8.90 1.25 -5.56
N THR A 174 -8.73 2.44 -6.15
CA THR A 174 -9.34 3.66 -5.66
C THR A 174 -10.69 3.85 -6.33
N HIS A 175 -11.73 3.97 -5.52
CA HIS A 175 -13.10 4.21 -5.94
C HIS A 175 -13.43 5.70 -5.83
N ARG A 176 -14.58 6.11 -6.37
CA ARG A 176 -15.00 7.51 -6.33
C ARG A 176 -16.43 7.65 -5.85
N VAL A 177 -16.71 8.74 -5.15
CA VAL A 177 -18.08 9.13 -4.77
C VAL A 177 -18.83 9.56 -6.03
N THR A 178 -19.98 8.93 -6.31
CA THR A 178 -20.85 9.27 -7.45
C THR A 178 -22.01 10.17 -7.04
N SER A 179 -22.44 10.08 -5.78
CA SER A 179 -23.53 10.90 -5.24
C SER A 179 -23.07 12.33 -4.88
N LYS A 180 -24.03 13.20 -4.51
CA LYS A 180 -23.74 14.58 -4.05
C LYS A 180 -22.78 14.61 -2.86
N TYR A 181 -22.95 13.67 -1.93
CA TYR A 181 -22.01 13.45 -0.84
C TYR A 181 -22.13 12.04 -0.26
N LEU A 182 -21.02 11.56 0.29
CA LEU A 182 -20.92 10.39 1.16
C LEU A 182 -20.51 10.84 2.57
N LEU A 183 -21.19 10.33 3.60
CA LEU A 183 -20.82 10.60 4.99
C LEU A 183 -19.82 9.55 5.49
N VAL A 184 -18.65 10.01 5.93
CA VAL A 184 -17.59 9.18 6.53
C VAL A 184 -17.19 9.84 7.84
N ASP A 185 -17.51 9.21 8.98
CA ASP A 185 -17.21 9.71 10.33
C ASP A 185 -17.53 11.21 10.52
N ASN A 186 -18.77 11.61 10.24
CA ASN A 186 -19.27 13.00 10.26
C ASN A 186 -18.66 13.96 9.22
N HIS A 187 -17.74 13.51 8.37
CA HIS A 187 -17.24 14.27 7.23
C HIS A 187 -18.04 13.99 5.96
N ARG A 188 -18.34 15.05 5.21
CA ARG A 188 -19.02 14.96 3.90
C ARG A 188 -17.98 14.93 2.79
N LEU A 189 -17.75 13.74 2.22
CA LEU A 189 -16.98 13.59 1.00
C LEU A 189 -17.85 13.99 -0.19
N LYS A 190 -17.37 14.92 -1.02
CA LYS A 190 -18.11 15.44 -2.17
C LYS A 190 -18.08 14.45 -3.34
N THR A 191 -18.92 14.72 -4.34
CA THR A 191 -18.88 14.01 -5.62
C THR A 191 -17.47 14.03 -6.22
N ASN A 192 -17.08 12.91 -6.81
CA ASN A 192 -15.79 12.67 -7.47
C ASN A 192 -14.57 12.62 -6.52
N GLU A 193 -14.77 12.71 -5.20
CA GLU A 193 -13.70 12.47 -4.23
C GLU A 193 -13.25 11.00 -4.26
N PRO A 194 -11.93 10.73 -4.26
CA PRO A 194 -11.40 9.38 -4.28
C PRO A 194 -11.42 8.77 -2.87
N LEU A 195 -11.81 7.50 -2.80
CA LEU A 195 -11.86 6.71 -1.57
C LEU A 195 -11.30 5.32 -1.79
N TRP A 196 -10.82 4.70 -0.74
CA TRP A 196 -10.35 3.32 -0.73
C TRP A 196 -11.06 2.57 0.41
N VAL A 197 -11.43 1.31 0.17
CA VAL A 197 -12.07 0.47 1.19
C VAL A 197 -11.00 -0.43 1.79
N ILE A 198 -10.78 -0.30 3.10
CA ILE A 198 -9.73 -1.04 3.81
C ILE A 198 -10.24 -2.44 4.14
N GLU A 199 -11.38 -2.50 4.83
CA GLU A 199 -11.95 -3.72 5.38
C GLU A 199 -13.48 -3.67 5.35
N VAL A 200 -14.11 -4.84 5.35
CA VAL A 200 -15.56 -4.99 5.43
C VAL A 200 -15.88 -5.93 6.58
N ALA A 201 -16.67 -5.46 7.54
CA ALA A 201 -17.09 -6.20 8.71
C ALA A 201 -18.54 -5.87 9.10
N ALA A 202 -19.31 -6.89 9.47
CA ALA A 202 -20.67 -6.72 10.02
C ALA A 202 -21.59 -5.79 9.19
N GLY A 203 -21.58 -5.92 7.86
CA GLY A 203 -22.41 -5.11 6.97
C GLY A 203 -21.94 -3.66 6.78
N HIS A 204 -20.77 -3.32 7.31
CA HIS A 204 -20.12 -2.01 7.20
C HIS A 204 -18.75 -2.15 6.53
N ALA A 205 -18.34 -1.12 5.82
CA ALA A 205 -17.05 -1.01 5.18
C ALA A 205 -16.27 0.15 5.83
N MET A 206 -15.02 -0.11 6.20
CA MET A 206 -14.08 0.93 6.60
C MET A 206 -13.57 1.63 5.35
N VAL A 207 -13.88 2.91 5.24
CA VAL A 207 -13.51 3.74 4.09
C VAL A 207 -12.41 4.73 4.50
N LEU A 208 -11.42 4.88 3.64
CA LEU A 208 -10.36 5.88 3.74
C LEU A 208 -10.50 6.88 2.59
N HIS A 209 -10.56 8.17 2.92
CA HIS A 209 -10.50 9.23 1.91
C HIS A 209 -9.07 9.37 1.40
N MET A 210 -8.92 9.25 0.07
CA MET A 210 -7.62 9.35 -0.61
C MET A 210 -7.38 10.75 -1.19
N GLY A 211 -8.37 11.64 -1.11
CA GLY A 211 -8.35 12.94 -1.77
C GLY A 211 -7.59 14.01 -0.99
N SER A 212 -7.49 15.18 -1.60
CA SER A 212 -6.88 16.34 -0.99
C SER A 212 -7.77 16.87 0.13
N GLY A 213 -7.25 16.88 1.35
CA GLY A 213 -7.91 17.46 2.50
C GLY A 213 -6.97 18.46 3.18
N GLY A 214 -7.53 19.54 3.74
CA GLY A 214 -6.78 20.49 4.56
C GLY A 214 -6.38 19.93 5.94
N SER A 215 -6.75 18.69 6.24
CA SER A 215 -6.37 18.00 7.48
C SER A 215 -4.96 17.42 7.39
N SER A 216 -4.30 17.30 8.54
CA SER A 216 -3.05 16.56 8.64
C SER A 216 -3.27 15.04 8.69
N SER A 217 -4.44 14.56 9.13
CA SER A 217 -4.81 13.14 9.20
C SER A 217 -5.78 12.77 8.09
N PRO A 218 -5.66 11.55 7.52
CA PRO A 218 -6.64 11.05 6.56
C PRO A 218 -8.01 10.89 7.24
N ILE A 219 -9.08 11.15 6.49
CA ILE A 219 -10.44 10.92 6.95
C ILE A 219 -10.73 9.45 6.76
N SER A 220 -11.06 8.74 7.84
CA SER A 220 -11.44 7.33 7.82
C SER A 220 -12.70 7.10 8.64
N GLY A 221 -13.55 6.17 8.22
CA GLY A 221 -14.76 5.86 8.96
C GLY A 221 -15.53 4.67 8.41
N TRP A 222 -16.37 4.11 9.28
CA TRP A 222 -17.29 3.03 8.91
C TRP A 222 -18.51 3.58 8.18
N VAL A 223 -18.83 2.97 7.05
CA VAL A 223 -20.00 3.29 6.22
C VAL A 223 -20.76 2.00 5.97
N SER A 224 -22.10 2.03 5.98
CA SER A 224 -22.87 0.83 5.63
C SER A 224 -22.62 0.43 4.18
N ILE A 225 -22.50 -0.88 3.91
CA ILE A 225 -22.29 -1.41 2.55
C ILE A 225 -23.35 -0.87 1.60
N SER A 226 -24.62 -0.87 2.04
CA SER A 226 -25.75 -0.38 1.25
C SER A 226 -25.64 1.09 0.87
N ASP A 227 -25.08 1.94 1.73
CA ASP A 227 -24.91 3.36 1.41
C ASP A 227 -23.70 3.57 0.52
N LEU A 228 -22.62 2.82 0.76
CA LEU A 228 -21.40 2.86 -0.04
C LEU A 228 -21.65 2.45 -1.50
N GLU A 229 -22.39 1.37 -1.75
CA GLU A 229 -22.72 0.91 -3.10
C GLU A 229 -23.63 1.88 -3.86
N LYS A 230 -24.58 2.50 -3.16
CA LYS A 230 -25.50 3.50 -3.76
C LYS A 230 -24.78 4.80 -4.12
N ARG A 231 -23.76 5.18 -3.33
CA ARG A 231 -23.14 6.52 -3.39
C ARG A 231 -21.74 6.56 -3.96
N SER A 232 -21.17 5.41 -4.31
CA SER A 232 -19.84 5.30 -4.89
C SER A 232 -19.78 4.28 -6.05
N THR A 233 -18.62 4.22 -6.71
CA THR A 233 -18.32 3.20 -7.72
C THR A 233 -17.93 1.84 -7.11
N TRP A 234 -17.80 1.72 -5.79
CA TRP A 234 -17.45 0.47 -5.13
C TRP A 234 -18.64 -0.50 -5.11
N ARG A 235 -18.35 -1.79 -5.27
CA ARG A 235 -19.32 -2.89 -5.23
C ARG A 235 -18.76 -3.99 -4.34
N TYR A 236 -19.61 -4.57 -3.50
CA TYR A 236 -19.19 -5.64 -2.62
C TYR A 236 -18.84 -6.89 -3.43
N ASP A 237 -17.66 -7.44 -3.16
CA ASP A 237 -17.18 -8.70 -3.71
C ASP A 237 -16.77 -9.60 -2.53
N ALA A 238 -17.54 -10.68 -2.31
CA ALA A 238 -17.32 -11.61 -1.22
C ALA A 238 -15.96 -12.34 -1.31
N SER A 239 -15.37 -12.42 -2.51
CA SER A 239 -14.04 -13.03 -2.69
C SER A 239 -12.90 -12.16 -2.14
N LEU A 240 -13.13 -10.86 -1.95
CA LEU A 240 -12.13 -9.92 -1.45
C LEU A 240 -12.12 -9.82 0.08
N TYR A 241 -13.29 -10.04 0.69
CA TYR A 241 -13.51 -9.92 2.12
C TYR A 241 -14.08 -11.24 2.64
N PRO A 242 -13.26 -12.30 2.76
CA PRO A 242 -13.72 -13.55 3.31
C PRO A 242 -14.25 -13.29 4.72
N GLN A 243 -15.53 -13.61 4.93
CA GLN A 243 -16.11 -13.64 6.26
C GLN A 243 -15.30 -14.65 7.07
N SER A 244 -14.73 -14.23 8.21
CA SER A 244 -14.12 -15.18 9.13
C SER A 244 -15.14 -16.27 9.46
N PRO A 245 -14.80 -17.56 9.26
CA PRO A 245 -15.73 -18.66 9.56
C PRO A 245 -15.86 -18.75 11.08
N GLY A 246 -16.90 -18.13 11.64
CA GLY A 246 -17.17 -18.22 13.07
C GLY A 246 -18.05 -17.08 13.57
N THR A 247 -19.33 -17.40 13.79
CA THR A 247 -20.35 -16.58 14.46
C THR A 247 -20.90 -15.38 13.69
N VAL A 248 -21.87 -15.66 12.81
CA VAL A 248 -23.04 -14.80 12.61
C VAL A 248 -23.86 -14.81 13.91
N VAL A 249 -23.39 -14.12 14.94
CA VAL A 249 -24.29 -13.61 15.98
C VAL A 249 -24.73 -12.25 15.48
N TYR A 250 -26.03 -12.06 15.28
CA TYR A 250 -26.62 -10.73 15.17
C TYR A 250 -26.39 -9.97 16.49
N LYS A 251 -25.16 -9.50 16.72
CA LYS A 251 -24.91 -8.45 17.70
C LYS A 251 -25.43 -7.17 17.05
N LYS A 252 -26.67 -6.87 17.42
CA LYS A 252 -27.27 -5.53 17.41
C LYS A 252 -26.16 -4.48 17.54
N LEU A 253 -26.07 -3.56 16.58
CA LEU A 253 -25.08 -2.47 16.57
C LEU A 253 -24.86 -1.95 18.00
N PRO A 254 -23.63 -2.00 18.55
CA PRO A 254 -23.40 -1.40 19.85
C PRO A 254 -23.48 0.12 19.68
N SER A 255 -24.52 0.72 20.23
CA SER A 255 -24.47 2.11 20.69
C SER A 255 -23.33 2.23 21.72
N PRO A 256 -22.52 3.30 21.70
CA PRO A 256 -21.32 3.38 22.54
C PRO A 256 -21.70 3.61 24.02
N PRO A 257 -20.80 3.37 25.00
CA PRO A 257 -19.45 2.80 24.94
C PRO A 257 -19.23 1.66 25.97
N VAL A 258 -18.65 0.51 25.58
CA VAL A 258 -18.13 -0.45 26.59
C VAL A 258 -16.83 -1.10 26.10
N ARG A 259 -15.78 -0.97 26.92
CA ARG A 259 -14.50 -1.67 26.82
C ARG A 259 -14.75 -3.17 27.00
N VAL A 260 -14.38 -3.98 26.02
CA VAL A 260 -14.35 -5.45 26.18
C VAL A 260 -12.89 -5.86 26.25
N VAL A 261 -12.50 -6.37 27.43
CA VAL A 261 -11.26 -7.12 27.65
C VAL A 261 -11.50 -8.53 27.12
N ILE A 262 -10.63 -9.00 26.23
CA ILE A 262 -10.55 -10.41 25.83
C ILE A 262 -9.11 -10.86 26.04
N VAL A 263 -8.98 -11.92 26.85
CA VAL A 263 -7.76 -12.62 27.28
C VAL A 263 -7.31 -13.59 26.17
N ASP A 264 -6.00 -13.79 26.09
CA ASP A 264 -5.17 -14.40 25.04
C ASP A 264 -5.65 -15.72 24.40
N ASP A 265 -5.46 -15.85 23.07
CA ASP A 265 -4.44 -16.75 22.49
C ASP A 265 -4.25 -16.56 20.96
N SER A 266 -3.00 -16.21 20.59
CA SER A 266 -2.28 -16.33 19.31
C SER A 266 -3.04 -16.51 17.97
N TYR A 267 -2.95 -15.52 17.06
CA TYR A 267 -2.23 -15.55 15.76
C TYR A 267 -2.45 -14.21 14.99
N TYR A 268 -1.41 -13.73 14.30
CA TYR A 268 -1.27 -12.48 13.52
C TYR A 268 -0.99 -11.17 14.29
N ARG A 269 0.30 -10.94 14.51
CA ARG A 269 0.88 -9.72 15.07
C ARG A 269 1.34 -8.77 13.94
N TRP A 270 0.44 -7.95 13.43
CA TRP A 270 0.77 -6.62 12.92
C TRP A 270 -0.16 -5.60 13.59
N ARG A 271 0.19 -5.25 14.83
CA ARG A 271 -0.42 -4.11 15.52
C ARG A 271 0.07 -2.83 14.86
N PHE A 272 -0.86 -2.02 14.38
CA PHE A 272 -0.72 -0.57 14.28
C PHE A 272 -0.12 -0.04 15.60
N SER A 273 1.19 0.21 15.64
CA SER A 273 1.78 1.12 16.62
C SER A 273 1.79 2.50 16.01
N MET A 274 0.63 3.15 16.00
CA MET A 274 0.50 4.61 15.84
C MET A 274 0.99 5.34 17.11
N PHE A 275 2.13 4.96 17.69
CA PHE A 275 2.74 5.64 18.82
C PHE A 275 4.26 5.46 18.85
N SER A 276 4.97 6.45 18.28
CA SER A 276 6.23 6.95 18.83
C SER A 276 6.26 8.45 18.60
N GLY A 277 5.67 9.19 19.54
CA GLY A 277 5.75 10.66 19.58
C GLY A 277 4.43 11.41 19.76
N TRP A 278 3.59 11.03 20.73
CA TRP A 278 2.69 12.03 21.32
C TRP A 278 3.48 12.85 22.34
N PRO A 279 3.47 14.18 22.28
CA PRO A 279 4.24 15.01 23.21
C PRO A 279 3.67 14.84 24.61
N HIS A 280 4.54 14.50 25.56
CA HIS A 280 4.22 14.54 26.98
C HIS A 280 3.68 15.93 27.33
N TYR A 281 2.43 15.98 27.80
CA TYR A 281 1.94 17.06 28.64
C TYR A 281 2.82 17.09 29.90
N ARG A 282 3.87 17.93 29.88
CA ARG A 282 4.70 18.18 31.05
C ARG A 282 3.96 19.19 31.91
N SER A 283 3.30 18.70 32.95
CA SER A 283 2.83 19.54 34.05
C SER A 283 4.04 20.09 34.81
N HIS A 284 4.35 21.38 34.63
CA HIS A 284 5.13 22.14 35.60
C HIS A 284 4.31 23.38 36.00
N ARG A 285 3.70 23.34 37.20
CA ARG A 285 4.22 23.95 38.44
C ARG A 285 4.36 25.47 38.34
N SER A 286 3.31 26.13 38.82
CA SER A 286 3.32 27.35 39.64
C SER A 286 4.63 28.16 39.65
N HIS A 287 4.63 29.31 38.98
CA HIS A 287 5.49 30.43 39.35
C HIS A 287 4.63 31.50 40.04
N ARG A 288 4.90 31.66 41.34
CA ARG A 288 4.48 32.82 42.13
C ARG A 288 5.18 34.08 41.58
N PRO A 289 4.54 35.25 41.60
CA PRO A 289 5.17 36.51 41.25
C PRO A 289 5.93 37.08 42.46
N THR A 290 7.23 37.29 42.32
CA THR A 290 8.03 38.05 43.30
C THR A 290 8.25 39.47 42.77
N ARG A 291 7.76 40.44 43.55
CA ARG A 291 7.96 41.88 43.40
C ARG A 291 9.43 42.28 43.64
N HIS A 292 9.71 43.55 43.29
CA HIS A 292 10.91 44.38 43.53
C HIS A 292 11.90 44.38 42.35
N ARG A 293 12.44 45.51 41.86
CA ARG A 293 12.46 46.92 42.31
C ARG A 293 12.96 47.76 41.11
N SER A 294 12.45 48.97 40.89
CA SER A 294 13.09 49.98 40.02
C SER A 294 14.39 50.49 40.65
N PRO A 295 15.40 50.94 39.87
CA PRO A 295 15.66 52.40 39.74
C PRO A 295 16.39 52.77 38.39
N PRO A 296 16.97 53.98 38.21
CA PRO A 296 16.30 55.26 37.99
C PRO A 296 16.77 55.98 36.69
N PHE A 297 16.12 57.13 36.42
CA PHE A 297 16.33 58.12 35.35
C PHE A 297 17.78 58.49 34.96
N SER A 298 18.03 58.68 33.66
CA SER A 298 18.44 59.96 33.00
C SER A 298 18.80 59.72 31.51
N ARG A 299 17.95 60.10 30.52
CA ARG A 299 17.84 61.39 29.79
C ARG A 299 18.74 61.48 28.50
N PRO A 300 18.43 62.36 27.52
CA PRO A 300 18.02 61.92 26.16
C PRO A 300 18.82 62.52 24.99
N HIS A 301 18.87 61.88 23.81
CA HIS A 301 19.30 62.57 22.58
C HIS A 301 18.55 62.15 21.29
N LYS A 302 17.65 63.06 20.90
CA LYS A 302 17.39 63.65 19.56
C LYS A 302 17.57 62.78 18.29
N ARG A 303 16.44 62.54 17.61
CA ARG A 303 16.34 62.29 16.15
C ARG A 303 16.78 63.53 15.34
N PRO A 304 17.44 63.35 14.19
CA PRO A 304 17.39 64.29 13.07
C PRO A 304 16.36 63.88 11.99
N PRO A 305 15.92 64.82 11.13
CA PRO A 305 14.72 64.69 10.32
C PRO A 305 14.94 64.08 8.93
N ARG A 306 13.84 63.55 8.38
CA ARG A 306 13.63 63.29 6.95
C ARG A 306 13.95 64.53 6.11
N ARG A 307 14.70 64.36 5.03
CA ARG A 307 14.66 65.25 3.87
C ARG A 307 13.97 64.54 2.69
N ARG A 308 13.34 65.41 1.91
CA ARG A 308 12.42 65.19 0.78
C ARG A 308 12.98 64.30 -0.30
#